data_AF-A0A536UW36-F1
#
_entry.id   AF-A0A536UW36-F1
#
_cell.length_a   1.000
_cell.length_b   1.000
_cell.length_c   1.000
_cell.angle_alpha   90.00
_cell.angle_beta   90.00
_cell.angle_gamma   90.00
#
_symmetry.space_group_name_H-M   'P 1'
#
loop_
_entity.id
_entity.type
_entity.pdbx_description
1 polymer ?
#
loop_
_entity_poly.entity_id
_entity_poly.type
_entity_poly.pdbx_seq_one_letter_code
_entity_poly.pdbx_strand_id
1 'polypeptide(L)' 'GFGKILDVVAQNAPLRRNVTIDDVGNVAAFLLSDLASGVTAEITYVDGGFSHAMAGGLISADA' A
#
# COMPACT_ATOMS: atom_id res chain seq x y z
N GLY A 1 3.92 11.87 -16.48
CA GLY A 1 4.84 10.75 -16.75
C GLY A 1 5.10 9.98 -15.47
N PHE A 2 5.69 8.79 -15.56
CA PHE A 2 5.87 7.85 -14.43
C PHE A 2 6.54 8.46 -13.19
N GLY A 3 7.55 9.32 -13.36
CA GLY A 3 8.24 9.97 -12.23
C GLY A 3 7.31 10.78 -11.32
N LYS A 4 6.35 11.53 -11.89
CA LYS A 4 5.40 12.33 -11.10
C LYS A 4 4.52 11.46 -10.19
N ILE A 5 4.21 10.23 -10.61
CA ILE A 5 3.40 9.30 -9.79
C ILE A 5 4.21 8.83 -8.59
N LEU A 6 5.48 8.47 -8.81
CA LEU A 6 6.41 8.08 -7.75
C LEU A 6 6.65 9.21 -6.75
N ASP A 7 6.73 10.46 -7.23
CA ASP A 7 6.86 11.63 -6.35
C ASP A 7 5.61 11.81 -5.48
N VAL A 8 4.41 11.70 -6.06
CA VAL A 8 3.13 11.81 -5.33
C VAL A 8 3.02 10.72 -4.27
N VAL A 9 3.33 9.47 -4.60
CA VAL A 9 3.28 8.36 -3.64
C VAL A 9 4.27 8.59 -2.50
N ALA A 10 5.54 8.88 -2.82
CA ALA A 10 6.55 9.15 -1.80
C ALA A 10 6.18 10.35 -0.91
N GLN A 11 5.48 11.35 -1.46
CA GLN A 11 5.06 12.55 -0.73
C GLN A 11 3.84 12.37 0.18
N ASN A 12 2.93 11.46 -0.17
CA ASN A 12 1.61 11.41 0.45
C ASN A 12 1.30 10.08 1.15
N ALA A 13 1.98 8.99 0.80
CA ALA A 13 1.85 7.73 1.53
C ALA A 13 2.34 7.93 2.98
N PRO A 14 1.66 7.35 3.99
CA PRO A 14 2.11 7.36 5.38
C PRO A 14 3.57 6.94 5.59
N LEU A 15 4.07 5.96 4.81
CA LEU A 15 5.47 5.53 4.89
C LEU A 15 6.48 6.47 4.21
N ARG A 16 6.00 7.53 3.53
CA ARG A 16 6.80 8.60 2.89
C ARG A 16 7.92 8.09 1.95
N ARG A 17 7.68 6.95 1.31
CA ARG A 17 8.56 6.34 0.30
C ARG A 17 7.75 5.53 -0.71
N ASN A 18 8.36 5.25 -1.85
CA ASN A 18 7.82 4.27 -2.78
C ASN A 18 7.96 2.85 -2.22
N VAL A 19 6.98 2.01 -2.58
CA VAL A 19 7.06 0.59 -2.30
C VAL A 19 8.14 -0.05 -3.17
N THR A 20 8.83 -1.04 -2.62
CA THR A 20 9.85 -1.83 -3.30
C THR A 20 9.28 -3.18 -3.70
N ILE A 21 9.97 -3.87 -4.61
CA ILE A 21 9.62 -5.26 -4.95
C ILE A 21 9.78 -6.20 -3.75
N ASP A 22 10.71 -5.90 -2.83
CA ASP A 22 10.94 -6.69 -1.63
C ASP A 22 9.78 -6.55 -0.64
N ASP A 23 9.19 -5.36 -0.50
CA ASP A 23 7.99 -5.18 0.33
C ASP A 23 6.84 -6.08 -0.17
N VAL A 24 6.61 -6.10 -1.48
CA VAL A 24 5.57 -6.93 -2.11
C VAL A 24 5.91 -8.42 -1.98
N GLY A 25 7.15 -8.80 -2.26
CA GLY A 25 7.63 -10.17 -2.17
C GLY A 25 7.54 -10.74 -0.75
N ASN A 26 7.87 -9.94 0.26
CA ASN A 26 7.79 -10.37 1.67
C ASN A 26 6.35 -10.62 2.11
N VAL A 27 5.39 -9.76 1.72
CA VAL A 27 3.97 -9.99 2.01
C VAL A 27 3.44 -11.22 1.27
N ALA A 28 3.83 -11.40 -0.01
CA ALA A 28 3.48 -12.59 -0.76
C ALA A 28 4.05 -13.87 -0.11
N ALA A 29 5.32 -13.83 0.34
CA ALA A 29 5.96 -14.94 1.03
C ALA A 29 5.25 -15.28 2.35
N PHE A 30 4.82 -14.27 3.12
CA PHE A 30 3.98 -14.48 4.30
C PHE A 30 2.66 -15.16 3.94
N LEU A 31 1.93 -14.65 2.94
CA LEU A 31 0.63 -15.20 2.52
C LEU A 31 0.72 -16.62 1.96
N LEU A 32 1.86 -17.01 1.38
CA LEU A 32 2.11 -18.37 0.88
C LEU A 32 2.65 -19.32 1.96
N SER A 33 2.96 -18.83 3.15
CA SER A 33 3.49 -19.64 4.25
C SER A 33 2.39 -20.17 5.18
N ASP A 34 2.72 -21.17 6.00
CA ASP A 34 1.82 -21.72 7.02
C ASP A 34 1.35 -20.66 8.06
N LEU A 35 2.09 -19.55 8.19
CA LEU A 35 1.75 -18.44 9.09
C LEU A 35 0.45 -17.74 8.69
N ALA A 36 0.07 -17.82 7.41
CA ALA A 36 -1.16 -17.25 6.89
C ALA A 36 -2.28 -18.28 6.69
N SER A 37 -2.18 -19.47 7.30
CA SER A 37 -3.13 -20.59 7.10
C SER A 37 -4.61 -20.26 7.39
N GLY A 38 -4.88 -19.23 8.19
CA GLY A 38 -6.24 -18.73 8.46
C GLY A 38 -6.67 -17.53 7.61
N VAL A 39 -5.84 -17.04 6.70
CA VAL A 39 -6.13 -15.84 5.89
C VAL A 39 -6.66 -16.27 4.52
N THR A 40 -7.86 -15.85 4.18
CA THR A 40 -8.49 -16.13 2.89
C THR A 40 -9.45 -15.02 2.51
N ALA A 41 -9.71 -14.86 1.20
CA ALA A 41 -10.65 -13.87 0.65
C ALA A 41 -10.37 -12.40 1.04
N GLU A 42 -9.13 -12.08 1.40
CA GLU A 42 -8.71 -10.72 1.78
C GLU A 42 -7.93 -10.01 0.66
N ILE A 43 -8.03 -8.68 0.63
CA ILE A 43 -7.21 -7.82 -0.22
C ILE A 43 -6.15 -7.14 0.66
N THR A 44 -4.90 -7.56 0.53
CA THR A 44 -3.78 -6.96 1.26
C THR A 44 -3.09 -5.88 0.42
N TYR A 45 -3.23 -4.62 0.81
CA TYR A 45 -2.53 -3.51 0.17
C TYR A 45 -1.07 -3.44 0.61
N VAL A 46 -0.16 -3.35 -0.36
CA VAL A 46 1.27 -3.15 -0.15
C VAL A 46 1.69 -1.90 -0.93
N ASP A 47 1.38 -0.73 -0.37
CA ASP A 47 1.49 0.57 -1.06
C ASP A 47 1.94 1.71 -0.13
N GLY A 48 2.45 1.36 1.05
CA GLY A 48 2.85 2.33 2.07
C GLY A 48 1.70 3.10 2.72
N GLY A 49 0.47 2.60 2.59
CA GLY A 49 -0.76 3.20 3.12
C GLY A 49 -1.39 4.24 2.21
N PHE A 50 -0.91 4.36 0.96
CA PHE A 50 -1.38 5.38 0.01
C PHE A 50 -2.88 5.25 -0.28
N SER A 51 -3.37 4.04 -0.56
CA SER A 51 -4.78 3.75 -0.85
C SER A 51 -5.71 4.22 0.28
N HIS A 52 -5.38 3.93 1.52
CA HIS A 52 -6.23 4.29 2.67
C HIS A 52 -6.11 5.76 3.08
N ALA A 53 -4.90 6.33 3.06
CA ALA A 53 -4.68 7.72 3.47
C ALA A 53 -5.27 8.71 2.45
N MET A 54 -5.11 8.44 1.15
CA MET A 54 -5.60 9.34 0.10
C MET A 54 -7.07 9.14 -0.22
N ALA A 55 -7.61 7.93 -0.04
CA ALA A 55 -9.05 7.72 -0.12
C ALA A 55 -9.79 8.42 1.04
N GLY A 56 -9.17 8.59 2.23
CA GLY A 56 -9.78 9.35 3.33
C GLY A 56 -9.74 10.87 3.13
N GLY A 57 -8.68 11.42 2.53
CA GLY A 57 -8.51 12.86 2.33
C GLY A 57 -9.37 13.48 1.22
N LEU A 58 -9.80 12.70 0.22
CA LEU A 58 -10.68 13.18 -0.85
C LEU A 58 -12.15 13.32 -0.41
N ILE A 59 -12.57 12.64 0.67
CA ILE A 59 -13.97 12.66 1.16
C ILE A 59 -14.15 13.66 2.32
N SER A 60 -13.07 14.16 2.91
CA SER A 60 -13.12 15.11 4.04
C SER A 60 -12.81 16.56 3.66
N ALA A 61 -12.46 16.84 2.40
CA ALA A 61 -12.18 18.21 1.96
C ALA A 61 -13.45 18.98 1.55
N ASP A 62 -14.61 18.31 1.56
CA ASP A 62 -15.87 18.81 0.98
C ASP A 62 -17.08 18.65 1.94
N ALA A 63 -16.86 18.38 3.23
CA ALA A 63 -17.91 18.28 4.26
C ALA A 63 -17.85 19.42 5.28
#